data_AF-A0A7S0VSW9-F1
#
_entry.id   AF-A0A7S0VSW9-F1
#
_cell.length_a   1.000
_cell.length_b   1.000
_cell.length_c   1.000
_cell.angle_alpha   90.00
_cell.angle_beta   90.00
_cell.angle_gamma   90.00
#
_symmetry.space_group_name_H-M   'P 1'
#
loop_
_entity.id
_entity.type
_entity.pdbx_description
1 polymer ?
#
loop_
_entity_poly.entity_id
_entity_poly.type
_entity_poly.pdbx_seq_one_letter_code
_entity_poly.pdbx_strand_id
1 'polypeptide(L)'
;CQIKPGGFDLKWMVSDFEAALRRELDFRSEATNAEQCAQRLSHLRHVKVPEVVWDFTRQSVLTTVFVPGLIRVDHAGEILAAGLCRREVGSMVADVFNEMALVHGLVHGDPHMGNVYV
;
A
#
# COMPACT_ATOMS: atom_id res chain seq x y z
N CYS A 1 7.85 -15.33 -27.79
CA CYS A 1 7.38 -14.06 -28.40
C CYS A 1 7.21 -14.30 -29.91
N GLN A 2 5.99 -14.63 -30.36
CA GLN A 2 5.71 -14.88 -31.78
C GLN A 2 4.83 -13.75 -32.31
N ILE A 3 5.46 -12.76 -32.94
CA ILE A 3 4.71 -11.76 -33.71
C ILE A 3 4.42 -12.40 -35.06
N LYS A 4 3.16 -12.81 -35.29
CA LYS A 4 2.68 -13.28 -36.60
C LYS A 4 2.44 -12.08 -37.52
N PRO A 5 2.66 -12.22 -38.84
CA PRO A 5 2.41 -11.15 -39.80
C PRO A 5 0.90 -11.05 -40.06
N GLY A 6 0.24 -10.02 -39.52
CA GLY A 6 -1.20 -9.80 -39.71
C GLY A 6 -1.91 -9.06 -38.58
N GLY A 7 -1.38 -7.91 -38.15
CA GLY A 7 -2.01 -7.04 -37.14
C GLY A 7 -1.65 -7.38 -35.69
N PHE A 8 -1.78 -6.37 -34.82
CA PHE A 8 -1.59 -6.52 -33.38
C PHE A 8 -2.77 -7.28 -32.78
N ASP A 9 -2.53 -8.47 -32.24
CA ASP A 9 -3.52 -9.19 -31.41
C ASP A 9 -3.55 -8.54 -30.03
N LEU A 10 -4.64 -7.83 -29.71
CA LEU A 10 -4.85 -7.14 -28.43
C LEU A 10 -5.59 -7.99 -27.41
N LYS A 11 -6.01 -9.22 -27.75
CA LYS A 11 -6.82 -10.05 -26.84
C LYS A 11 -6.10 -10.36 -25.53
N TRP A 12 -4.79 -10.64 -25.59
CA TRP A 12 -3.99 -10.90 -24.39
C TRP A 12 -3.99 -9.68 -23.45
N MET A 13 -3.90 -8.47 -24.00
CA MET A 13 -3.89 -7.24 -23.22
C MET A 13 -5.24 -7.01 -22.53
N VAL A 14 -6.35 -7.30 -23.22
CA VAL A 14 -7.69 -7.23 -22.63
C VAL A 14 -7.85 -8.24 -21.50
N SER A 15 -7.40 -9.49 -21.71
CA SER A 15 -7.47 -10.53 -20.67
C SER A 15 -6.60 -10.21 -19.45
N ASP A 16 -5.39 -9.69 -19.65
CA ASP A 16 -4.50 -9.28 -18.56
C ASP A 16 -5.09 -8.09 -17.78
N PHE A 17 -5.64 -7.11 -18.49
CA PHE A 17 -6.29 -5.96 -17.87
C PHE A 17 -7.53 -6.36 -17.06
N GLU A 18 -8.39 -7.23 -17.60
CA GLU A 18 -9.54 -7.75 -16.87
C GLU A 18 -9.12 -8.49 -15.60
N ALA A 19 -8.08 -9.33 -15.69
CA ALA A 19 -7.56 -10.06 -14.54
C ALA A 19 -6.96 -9.12 -13.49
N ALA A 20 -6.23 -8.09 -13.90
CA ALA A 20 -5.67 -7.08 -13.00
C ALA A 20 -6.79 -6.32 -12.28
N LEU A 21 -7.78 -5.80 -13.01
CA LEU A 21 -8.93 -5.10 -12.42
C LEU A 21 -9.70 -5.96 -11.43
N ARG A 22 -9.95 -7.24 -11.75
CA ARG A 22 -10.64 -8.16 -10.84
C ARG A 22 -9.87 -8.36 -9.53
N ARG A 23 -8.53 -8.34 -9.57
CA ARG A 23 -7.70 -8.41 -8.35
C ARG A 23 -7.73 -7.11 -7.57
N GLU A 24 -7.65 -5.97 -8.24
CA GLU A 24 -7.70 -4.65 -7.60
C GLU A 24 -9.06 -4.36 -6.94
N LEU A 25 -10.14 -4.87 -7.52
CA LEU A 25 -11.51 -4.72 -6.99
C LEU A 25 -11.87 -5.72 -5.88
N ASP A 26 -10.92 -6.54 -5.40
CA ASP A 26 -11.15 -7.43 -4.25
C ASP A 26 -10.33 -7.00 -3.03
N PHE A 27 -10.92 -6.11 -2.23
CA PHE A 27 -10.30 -5.57 -1.02
C PHE A 27 -10.09 -6.60 0.09
N ARG A 28 -10.61 -7.83 -0.02
CA ARG A 28 -10.23 -8.91 0.92
C ARG A 28 -8.79 -9.34 0.73
N SER A 29 -8.29 -9.27 -0.51
CA SER A 29 -6.88 -9.53 -0.82
C SER A 29 -6.01 -8.45 -0.18
N GLU A 30 -6.45 -7.19 -0.26
CA GLU A 30 -5.76 -6.06 0.37
C GLU A 30 -5.76 -6.18 1.90
N ALA A 31 -6.90 -6.51 2.52
CA ALA A 31 -6.99 -6.80 3.96
C ALA A 31 -5.98 -7.87 4.40
N THR A 32 -5.94 -8.99 3.67
CA THR A 32 -5.02 -10.10 3.97
C THR A 32 -3.55 -9.67 3.82
N ASN A 33 -3.26 -8.85 2.80
CA ASN A 33 -1.92 -8.28 2.60
C ASN A 33 -1.55 -7.31 3.72
N ALA A 34 -2.49 -6.49 4.21
CA ALA A 34 -2.28 -5.57 5.31
C ALA A 34 -1.92 -6.31 6.60
N GLU A 35 -2.61 -7.41 6.92
CA GLU A 35 -2.28 -8.25 8.09
C GLU A 35 -0.88 -8.90 7.97
N GLN A 36 -0.53 -9.41 6.80
CA GLN A 36 0.81 -9.95 6.55
C GLN A 36 1.89 -8.88 6.66
N CYS A 37 1.61 -7.68 6.17
CA CYS A 37 2.50 -6.52 6.31
C CYS A 37 2.69 -6.16 7.78
N ALA A 38 1.61 -6.08 8.55
CA ALA A 38 1.63 -5.82 9.99
C ALA A 38 2.48 -6.85 10.75
N GLN A 39 2.33 -8.13 10.42
CA GLN A 39 3.12 -9.21 11.02
C GLN A 39 4.61 -9.07 10.69
N ARG A 40 4.94 -8.82 9.42
CA ARG A 40 6.33 -8.72 8.95
C ARG A 40 7.05 -7.50 9.48
N LEU A 41 6.34 -6.38 9.68
CA LEU A 41 6.90 -5.13 10.21
C LEU A 41 6.79 -5.02 11.73
N SER A 42 6.32 -6.06 12.43
CA SER A 42 6.07 -6.02 13.88
C SER A 42 7.32 -5.75 14.74
N HIS A 43 8.52 -5.99 14.21
CA HIS A 43 9.79 -5.63 14.86
C HIS A 43 10.10 -4.13 14.80
N LEU A 44 9.50 -3.40 13.85
CA LEU A 44 9.67 -1.96 13.71
C LEU A 44 8.69 -1.22 14.62
N ARG A 45 9.15 -0.87 15.83
CA ARG A 45 8.36 -0.19 16.87
C ARG A 45 7.75 1.17 16.47
N HIS A 46 8.26 1.78 15.40
CA HIS A 46 7.83 3.08 14.89
C HIS A 46 6.85 2.98 13.71
N VAL A 47 6.48 1.76 13.31
CA VAL A 47 5.53 1.51 12.22
C VAL A 47 4.27 0.88 12.77
N LYS A 48 3.11 1.32 12.25
CA LYS A 48 1.83 0.71 12.57
C LYS A 48 1.01 0.55 11.29
N VAL A 49 0.59 -0.68 11.02
CA VAL A 49 -0.44 -0.98 10.03
C VAL A 49 -1.78 -1.07 10.77
N PRO A 50 -2.82 -0.32 10.36
CA PRO A 50 -4.14 -0.40 10.98
C PRO A 50 -4.72 -1.83 10.93
N GLU A 51 -5.32 -2.27 12.03
CA GLU A 51 -5.96 -3.59 12.12
C GLU A 51 -7.21 -3.62 11.23
N VAL A 52 -7.41 -4.72 10.51
CA VAL A 52 -8.58 -4.95 9.67
C VAL A 52 -9.78 -5.36 10.52
N VAL A 53 -10.93 -4.72 10.29
CA VAL A 53 -12.20 -5.12 10.91
C VAL A 53 -12.98 -6.00 9.93
N TRP A 54 -12.77 -7.32 10.03
CA TRP A 54 -13.33 -8.30 9.10
C TRP A 54 -14.86 -8.32 9.05
N ASP A 55 -15.52 -8.05 10.19
CA ASP A 55 -16.99 -7.99 10.26
C ASP A 55 -17.59 -6.97 9.28
N PHE A 56 -16.86 -5.89 8.99
CA PHE A 56 -17.25 -4.82 8.07
C PHE A 56 -16.47 -4.82 6.74
N THR A 57 -15.55 -5.77 6.54
CA THR A 57 -14.77 -5.88 5.30
C THR A 57 -15.42 -6.83 4.31
N ARG A 58 -15.58 -6.39 3.06
CA ARG A 58 -16.17 -7.15 1.95
C ARG A 58 -15.33 -6.93 0.69
N GLN A 59 -15.70 -7.58 -0.40
CA GLN A 59 -14.98 -7.44 -1.68
C GLN A 59 -14.83 -5.97 -2.12
N SER A 60 -15.87 -5.15 -1.92
CA SER A 60 -15.91 -3.75 -2.36
C SER A 60 -15.67 -2.72 -1.25
N VAL A 61 -15.41 -3.15 -0.01
CA VAL A 61 -15.13 -2.23 1.12
C VAL A 61 -14.07 -2.82 2.04
N LEU A 62 -12.97 -2.10 2.28
CA LEU A 62 -11.99 -2.36 3.32
C LEU A 62 -12.30 -1.51 4.55
N THR A 63 -12.41 -2.12 5.73
CA THR A 63 -12.60 -1.40 7.00
C THR A 63 -11.42 -1.67 7.93
N THR A 64 -10.81 -0.62 8.47
CA THR A 64 -9.71 -0.72 9.43
C THR A 64 -9.97 0.11 10.69
N VAL A 65 -9.22 -0.16 11.76
CA VAL A 65 -9.24 0.65 12.97
C VAL A 65 -8.74 2.06 12.66
N PHE A 66 -9.52 3.07 13.06
CA PHE A 66 -9.14 4.47 12.91
C PHE A 66 -8.04 4.85 13.91
N VAL A 67 -7.00 5.53 13.43
CA VAL A 67 -5.90 6.04 14.25
C VAL A 67 -5.95 7.57 14.24
N PRO A 68 -6.38 8.22 15.34
CA PRO A 68 -6.53 9.67 15.38
C PRO A 68 -5.18 10.38 15.48
N GLY A 69 -5.15 11.63 15.02
CA GLY A 69 -4.01 12.55 15.24
C GLY A 69 -2.82 12.33 14.31
N LEU A 70 -2.97 11.52 13.26
CA LEU A 70 -1.92 11.34 12.26
C LEU A 70 -1.98 12.43 11.18
N ILE A 71 -0.81 12.82 10.68
CA ILE A 71 -0.62 13.82 9.65
C ILE A 71 -0.21 13.12 8.36
N ARG A 72 -0.82 13.49 7.24
CA ARG A 72 -0.47 12.89 5.95
C ARG A 72 0.92 13.33 5.51
N VAL A 73 1.72 12.42 4.96
CA VAL A 73 3.15 12.70 4.69
C VAL A 73 3.40 13.80 3.65
N ASP A 74 2.42 14.12 2.81
CA ASP A 74 2.46 15.23 1.84
C ASP A 74 2.07 16.59 2.46
N HIS A 75 1.54 16.62 3.69
CA HIS A 75 1.15 17.85 4.41
C HIS A 75 2.34 18.49 5.13
N ALA A 76 3.33 18.94 4.34
CA ALA A 76 4.59 19.47 4.85
C ALA A 76 4.43 20.62 5.87
N GLY A 77 3.39 21.46 5.74
CA GLY A 77 3.11 22.54 6.69
C GLY A 77 2.66 22.04 8.06
N GLU A 78 1.82 21.01 8.10
CA GLU A 78 1.32 20.41 9.34
C GLU A 78 2.43 19.64 10.06
N ILE A 79 3.27 18.92 9.31
CA ILE A 79 4.46 18.24 9.84
C ILE A 79 5.39 19.24 10.53
N LEU A 80 5.66 20.38 9.89
CA LEU A 80 6.48 21.44 10.48
C LEU A 80 5.82 22.07 11.72
N ALA A 81 4.50 22.30 11.68
CA ALA A 81 3.75 22.84 12.81
C ALA A 81 3.70 21.88 14.01
N ALA A 82 3.72 20.57 13.75
CA ALA A 82 3.85 19.52 14.76
C ALA A 82 5.27 19.37 15.33
N GLY A 83 6.24 20.17 14.84
CA GLY A 83 7.63 20.13 15.29
C GLY A 83 8.43 18.96 14.72
N LEU A 84 7.91 18.27 13.70
CA LEU A 84 8.58 17.13 13.07
C LEU A 84 9.57 17.58 11.99
N CYS A 85 10.70 16.90 11.92
CA CYS A 85 11.69 17.12 10.88
C CYS A 85 11.29 16.37 9.60
N ARG A 86 11.01 17.12 8.52
CA ARG A 86 10.67 16.54 7.21
C ARG A 86 11.70 15.55 6.67
N ARG A 87 12.99 15.78 6.96
CA ARG A 87 14.08 14.89 6.53
C ARG A 87 14.00 13.55 7.26
N GLU A 88 13.74 13.58 8.56
CA GLU A 88 13.61 12.38 9.39
C GLU A 88 12.36 11.58 9.00
N VAL A 89 11.23 12.26 8.79
CA VAL A 89 10.01 11.63 8.26
C VAL A 89 10.28 10.96 6.92
N GLY A 90 10.94 11.66 5.99
CA GLY A 90 11.28 11.10 4.68
C GLY A 90 12.21 9.88 4.78
N SER A 91 13.20 9.93 5.66
CA SER A 91 14.09 8.78 5.92
C SER A 91 13.31 7.60 6.47
N MET A 92 12.48 7.81 7.50
CA MET A 92 11.67 6.75 8.11
C MET A 92 10.75 6.08 7.09
N VAL A 93 10.04 6.88 6.28
CA VAL A 93 9.17 6.34 5.22
C VAL A 93 9.98 5.52 4.21
N ALA A 94 11.13 6.03 3.75
CA ALA A 94 12.00 5.31 2.82
C ALA A 94 12.54 4.00 3.42
N ASP A 95 12.93 4.00 4.69
CA ASP A 95 13.45 2.84 5.40
C ASP A 95 12.39 1.73 5.51
N VAL A 96 11.13 2.10 5.78
CA VAL A 96 10.01 1.15 5.84
C VAL A 96 9.74 0.53 4.47
N PHE A 97 9.70 1.33 3.40
CA PHE A 97 9.52 0.81 2.04
C PHE A 97 10.69 -0.09 1.61
N ASN A 98 11.92 0.27 2.00
CA ASN A 98 13.10 -0.55 1.74
C ASN A 98 13.04 -1.88 2.51
N GLU A 99 12.63 -1.88 3.77
CA GLU A 99 12.44 -3.10 4.56
C GLU A 99 11.40 -4.01 3.89
N MET A 100 10.25 -3.44 3.51
CA MET A 100 9.21 -4.19 2.80
C MET A 100 9.78 -4.86 1.54
N ALA A 101 10.42 -4.09 0.66
CA ALA A 101 10.86 -4.57 -0.64
C ALA A 101 12.09 -5.50 -0.58
N LEU A 102 13.12 -5.09 0.16
CA LEU A 102 14.44 -5.71 0.14
C LEU A 102 14.60 -6.82 1.18
N VAL A 103 13.89 -6.76 2.30
CA VAL A 103 13.98 -7.76 3.37
C VAL A 103 12.83 -8.75 3.30
N HIS A 104 11.60 -8.27 3.09
CA HIS A 104 10.42 -9.11 3.12
C HIS A 104 9.89 -9.53 1.75
N GLY A 105 10.43 -8.98 0.66
CA GLY A 105 9.92 -9.23 -0.69
C GLY A 105 8.49 -8.75 -0.90
N LEU A 106 8.04 -7.78 -0.11
CA LEU A 106 6.75 -7.12 -0.19
C LEU A 106 6.88 -5.79 -0.92
N VAL A 107 6.11 -5.62 -1.99
CA VAL A 107 6.01 -4.35 -2.67
C VAL A 107 4.67 -3.73 -2.35
N HIS A 108 4.68 -2.50 -1.82
CA HIS A 108 3.48 -1.69 -1.73
C HIS A 108 3.08 -1.32 -3.15
N GLY A 109 1.99 -1.91 -3.67
CA GLY A 109 1.61 -1.81 -5.08
C GLY A 109 1.34 -0.38 -5.57
N ASP A 110 0.94 0.50 -4.66
CA ASP A 110 0.76 1.93 -4.91
C ASP A 110 1.26 2.75 -3.71
N PRO A 111 2.55 3.12 -3.63
CA PRO A 111 3.12 3.90 -2.52
C PRO A 111 2.72 5.38 -2.66
N HIS A 112 1.44 5.64 -2.88
CA HIS A 112 0.89 6.98 -2.91
C HIS A 112 0.98 7.60 -1.51
N MET A 113 1.37 8.87 -1.45
CA MET A 113 1.46 9.65 -0.20
C MET A 113 0.11 9.74 0.56
N GLY A 114 -0.98 9.36 -0.11
CA GLY A 114 -2.33 9.33 0.42
C GLY A 114 -2.57 8.22 1.44
N ASN A 115 -1.75 7.17 1.42
CA ASN A 115 -1.90 5.99 2.26
C ASN A 115 -0.91 5.95 3.44
N VAL A 116 -0.05 6.97 3.56
CA VAL A 116 1.01 7.03 4.57
C VAL A 116 0.81 8.24 5.46
N TYR A 117 0.86 8.01 6.77
CA TYR A 117 0.63 9.01 7.78
C TYR A 117 1.69 8.91 8.88
N VAL A 118 2.00 10.03 9.53
CA VAL A 118 3.00 10.16 10.61
C VAL A 118 2.47 10.94 11.81
#